data_AF-A0A7C1QSG7-F1
#
_entry.id   AF-A0A7C1QSG7-F1
#
_cell.length_a   1.000
_cell.length_b   1.000
_cell.length_c   1.000
_cell.angle_alpha   90.00
_cell.angle_beta   90.00
_cell.angle_gamma   90.00
#
_symmetry.space_group_name_H-M   'P 1'
#
loop_
_entity.id
_entity.type
_entity.pdbx_description
1 polymer ?
#
loop_
_entity_poly.entity_id
_entity_poly.type
_entity_poly.pdbx_seq_one_letter_code
_entity_poly.pdbx_strand_id
1 'polypeptide(L)'
;MIDKNELLKLLPKLIREDDEIKGAIITALSGVVATKDDIARIIENSNRRFEAMDKRFEAMDKRFEAMDKRFETLIVQMNKGFEEARKHRENIENTLIIVRESIGELIQNVTTKEDIERANKEILDYLKQQYEN
;
A
#
# COMPACT_ATOMS: atom_id res chain seq x y z
N MET A 1 -20.68 44.83 -64.09
CA MET A 1 -21.01 43.86 -63.03
C MET A 1 -19.68 43.39 -62.47
N ILE A 2 -19.39 43.65 -61.19
CA ILE A 2 -18.15 43.16 -60.58
C ILE A 2 -18.25 41.63 -60.51
N ASP A 3 -17.22 40.92 -60.98
CA ASP A 3 -17.18 39.47 -60.88
C ASP A 3 -16.78 39.01 -59.47
N LYS A 4 -16.98 37.73 -59.14
CA LYS A 4 -16.69 37.19 -57.81
C LYS A 4 -15.23 37.38 -57.41
N ASN A 5 -14.27 37.25 -58.33
CA ASN A 5 -12.84 37.35 -58.04
C ASN A 5 -12.42 38.79 -57.78
N GLU A 6 -12.99 39.72 -58.54
CA GLU A 6 -12.80 41.16 -58.35
C GLU A 6 -13.40 41.62 -57.02
N LEU A 7 -14.59 41.13 -56.65
CA LEU A 7 -15.18 41.38 -55.33
C LEU A 7 -14.29 40.86 -54.20
N LEU A 8 -13.81 39.61 -54.28
CA LEU A 8 -12.94 39.00 -53.27
C LEU A 8 -11.66 39.81 -53.02
N LYS A 9 -11.10 40.46 -54.06
CA LYS A 9 -9.92 41.34 -53.91
C LYS A 9 -10.26 42.64 -53.17
N LEU A 10 -11.48 43.15 -53.32
CA LEU A 10 -11.93 44.40 -52.71
C LEU A 10 -12.49 44.23 -51.30
N LEU A 11 -12.98 43.02 -50.95
CA LEU A 11 -13.58 42.72 -49.65
C LEU A 11 -12.76 43.20 -48.43
N PRO A 12 -11.43 42.95 -48.33
CA PRO A 12 -10.66 43.40 -47.16
C PRO A 12 -10.65 44.92 -46.98
N LYS A 13 -10.70 45.68 -48.08
CA LYS A 13 -10.75 47.14 -48.06
C LYS A 13 -12.14 47.62 -47.65
N LEU A 14 -13.20 47.03 -48.24
CA LEU A 14 -14.59 47.36 -47.91
C LEU A 14 -14.93 47.09 -46.44
N ILE A 15 -14.46 45.97 -45.87
CA ILE A 15 -14.67 45.65 -44.45
C ILE A 15 -14.03 46.69 -43.51
N ARG A 16 -12.96 47.37 -43.95
CA ARG A 16 -12.24 48.37 -43.15
C ARG A 16 -12.80 49.78 -43.32
N GLU A 17 -13.21 50.14 -44.53
CA GLU A 17 -13.52 51.52 -44.92
C GLU A 17 -15.03 51.81 -45.02
N ASP A 18 -15.88 50.79 -45.11
CA ASP A 18 -17.33 50.93 -45.28
C ASP A 18 -18.07 50.31 -44.08
N ASP A 19 -18.66 51.17 -43.25
CA ASP A 19 -19.35 50.76 -42.03
C ASP A 19 -20.69 50.05 -42.30
N GLU A 20 -21.37 50.34 -43.42
CA GLU A 20 -22.64 49.69 -43.79
C GLU A 20 -22.37 48.24 -44.23
N ILE A 21 -21.37 48.03 -45.09
CA ILE A 21 -20.93 46.69 -45.51
C ILE A 21 -20.43 45.90 -44.30
N LYS A 22 -19.63 46.52 -43.43
CA LYS A 22 -19.13 45.89 -42.20
C LYS A 22 -20.28 45.47 -41.27
N GLY A 23 -21.27 46.33 -41.06
CA GLY A 23 -22.45 46.05 -40.24
C GLY A 23 -23.32 44.93 -40.80
N ALA A 24 -23.54 44.91 -42.12
CA ALA A 24 -24.28 43.86 -42.80
C ALA A 24 -23.58 42.50 -42.68
N ILE A 25 -22.25 42.47 -42.82
CA ILE A 25 -21.44 41.24 -42.64
C ILE A 25 -21.50 40.76 -41.18
N ILE A 26 -21.34 41.65 -40.21
CA ILE A 26 -21.44 41.30 -38.77
C ILE A 26 -22.83 40.71 -38.48
N THR A 27 -23.89 41.33 -38.99
CA THR A 27 -25.27 40.86 -38.81
C THR A 27 -25.48 39.49 -39.46
N ALA A 28 -24.98 39.29 -40.68
CA ALA A 28 -25.11 38.03 -41.40
C ALA A 28 -24.33 36.87 -40.74
N LEU A 29 -23.23 37.17 -40.06
CA LEU A 29 -22.41 36.19 -39.34
C LEU A 29 -22.86 35.98 -37.88
N SER A 30 -23.73 36.85 -37.36
CA SER A 30 -24.28 36.77 -36.02
C SER A 30 -25.07 35.46 -35.85
N GLY A 31 -24.49 34.50 -35.13
CA GLY A 31 -25.07 33.17 -34.89
C GLY A 31 -24.46 32.02 -35.71
N VAL A 32 -23.57 32.31 -36.66
CA VAL A 32 -22.82 31.29 -37.42
C VAL A 32 -21.38 31.17 -36.92
N VAL A 33 -20.82 32.25 -36.37
CA VAL A 33 -19.43 32.31 -35.88
C VAL A 33 -19.43 32.72 -34.40
N ALA A 34 -18.60 32.05 -33.60
CA ALA A 34 -18.38 32.43 -32.21
C ALA A 34 -17.68 33.79 -32.13
N THR A 35 -18.13 34.65 -31.23
CA THR A 35 -17.49 35.94 -31.00
C THR A 35 -16.21 35.78 -30.17
N LYS A 36 -15.37 36.82 -30.17
CA LYS A 36 -14.20 36.87 -29.27
C LYS A 36 -14.59 36.68 -27.81
N ASP A 37 -15.75 37.21 -27.41
CA ASP A 37 -16.26 37.12 -26.04
C ASP A 37 -16.73 35.70 -25.70
N ASP A 38 -17.36 34.99 -26.64
CA ASP A 38 -17.74 33.57 -26.46
C ASP A 38 -16.50 32.71 -26.24
N ILE A 39 -15.46 32.91 -27.06
CA ILE A 39 -14.17 32.20 -26.93
C ILE A 39 -13.52 32.54 -25.59
N ALA A 40 -13.49 33.82 -25.20
CA ALA A 40 -12.93 34.24 -23.91
C ALA A 40 -13.64 33.57 -22.72
N ARG A 41 -14.98 33.47 -22.76
CA ARG A 41 -15.76 32.75 -21.73
C ARG A 41 -15.43 31.27 -21.65
N ILE A 42 -15.24 30.61 -22.79
CA ILE A 42 -14.86 29.19 -22.84
C ILE A 42 -13.47 28.98 -22.24
N ILE A 43 -12.51 29.85 -22.57
CA ILE A 43 -11.15 29.80 -22.02
C ILE A 43 -11.19 30.01 -20.52
N GLU A 44 -11.92 31.01 -20.04
CA GLU A 44 -12.05 31.29 -18.60
C GLU A 44 -12.69 30.12 -17.85
N ASN A 45 -13.77 29.55 -18.38
CA ASN A 45 -14.38 28.36 -17.80
C ASN A 45 -13.43 27.15 -17.79
N SER A 46 -12.62 27.00 -18.84
CA SER A 46 -11.60 25.94 -18.92
C SER A 46 -10.52 26.15 -17.86
N ASN A 47 -10.01 27.38 -17.70
CA ASN A 47 -9.02 27.71 -16.68
C ASN A 47 -9.53 27.39 -15.27
N ARG A 48 -10.76 27.81 -14.94
CA ARG A 48 -11.39 27.48 -13.66
C ARG A 48 -11.50 25.98 -13.41
N ARG A 49 -11.77 25.19 -14.44
CA ARG A 49 -11.80 23.72 -14.34
C ARG A 49 -10.40 23.14 -14.12
N PHE A 50 -9.38 23.67 -14.79
CA PHE A 50 -7.99 23.25 -14.57
C PHE A 50 -7.52 23.58 -13.16
N GLU A 51 -7.77 24.79 -12.66
CA GLU A 51 -7.45 25.15 -11.26
C GLU A 51 -8.14 24.23 -10.24
N ALA A 52 -9.40 23.85 -10.50
CA ALA A 52 -10.12 22.91 -9.67
C ALA A 52 -9.51 21.48 -9.75
N MET A 53 -8.98 21.08 -10.90
CA MET A 53 -8.24 19.83 -11.06
C MET A 53 -6.92 19.86 -10.30
N ASP A 54 -6.15 20.95 -10.39
CA ASP A 54 -4.88 21.11 -9.69
C ASP A 54 -5.07 20.96 -8.17
N LYS A 55 -6.09 21.64 -7.60
CA LYS A 55 -6.43 21.49 -6.18
C LYS A 55 -6.80 20.05 -5.79
N ARG A 56 -7.44 19.30 -6.69
CA ARG A 56 -7.77 17.89 -6.46
C ARG A 56 -6.52 17.01 -6.52
N PHE A 57 -5.57 17.30 -7.41
CA PHE A 57 -4.28 16.60 -7.47
C PHE A 57 -3.44 16.89 -6.22
N GLU A 58 -3.33 18.13 -5.78
CA GLU A 58 -2.64 18.47 -4.52
C GLU A 58 -3.25 17.75 -3.30
N ALA A 59 -4.58 17.64 -3.26
CA ALA A 59 -5.26 16.90 -2.21
C ALA A 59 -5.00 15.38 -2.30
N MET A 60 -4.82 14.85 -3.52
CA MET A 60 -4.47 13.46 -3.76
C MET A 60 -3.04 13.17 -3.32
N ASP A 61 -2.08 14.05 -3.64
CA ASP A 61 -0.68 13.93 -3.22
C ASP A 61 -0.57 13.86 -1.70
N LYS A 62 -1.25 14.77 -0.98
CA LYS A 62 -1.31 14.74 0.49
C LYS A 62 -1.87 13.42 1.05
N ARG A 63 -2.84 12.81 0.36
CA ARG A 63 -3.39 11.51 0.76
C ARG A 63 -2.41 10.38 0.53
N PHE A 64 -1.64 10.42 -0.56
CA PHE A 64 -0.59 9.44 -0.83
C PHE A 64 0.55 9.56 0.18
N GLU A 65 1.04 10.76 0.48
CA GLU A 65 2.05 10.96 1.52
C GLU A 65 1.59 10.44 2.90
N ALA A 66 0.32 10.66 3.25
CA ALA A 66 -0.25 10.12 4.48
C ALA A 66 -0.35 8.59 4.47
N MET A 67 -0.58 7.99 3.30
CA MET A 67 -0.61 6.55 3.12
C MET A 67 0.79 5.94 3.25
N ASP A 68 1.81 6.56 2.66
CA ASP A 68 3.20 6.13 2.76
C ASP A 68 3.66 6.08 4.23
N LYS A 69 3.41 7.15 4.99
CA LYS A 69 3.72 7.18 6.44
C LYS A 69 3.03 6.07 7.23
N ARG A 70 1.78 5.73 6.87
CA ARG A 70 1.05 4.63 7.51
C ARG A 70 1.68 3.29 7.16
N PHE A 71 2.08 3.08 5.91
CA PHE A 71 2.77 1.85 5.51
C PHE A 71 4.14 1.69 6.17
N GLU A 72 4.94 2.75 6.24
CA GLU A 72 6.20 2.75 6.98
C GLU A 72 5.98 2.34 8.45
N THR A 73 4.98 2.93 9.09
CA THR A 73 4.62 2.60 10.49
C THR A 73 4.24 1.12 10.64
N LEU A 74 3.42 0.59 9.72
CA LEU A 74 3.01 -0.82 9.74
C LEU A 74 4.21 -1.76 9.55
N ILE A 75 5.12 -1.44 8.63
CA ILE A 75 6.34 -2.24 8.40
C ILE A 75 7.21 -2.26 9.67
N VAL A 76 7.40 -1.11 10.32
CA VAL A 76 8.18 -1.02 11.57
C VAL A 76 7.53 -1.87 12.68
N GLN A 77 6.21 -1.76 12.86
CA GLN A 77 5.49 -2.54 13.87
C GLN A 77 5.55 -4.05 13.59
N MET A 78 5.40 -4.45 12.33
CA MET A 78 5.49 -5.84 11.91
C MET A 78 6.89 -6.41 12.16
N ASN A 79 7.94 -5.68 11.78
CA ASN A 79 9.31 -6.09 12.04
C ASN A 79 9.60 -6.25 13.54
N LYS A 80 9.09 -5.32 14.37
CA LYS A 80 9.19 -5.45 15.83
C LYS A 80 8.49 -6.71 16.35
N GLY A 81 7.27 -6.99 15.89
CA GLY A 81 6.53 -8.19 16.27
C GLY A 81 7.25 -9.48 15.86
N PHE A 82 7.86 -9.52 14.67
CA PHE A 82 8.66 -10.66 14.25
C PHE A 82 9.92 -10.85 15.09
N GLU A 83 10.60 -9.76 15.47
CA GLU A 83 11.78 -9.84 16.31
C GLU A 83 11.43 -10.31 17.73
N GLU A 84 10.32 -9.86 18.29
CA GLU A 84 9.79 -10.36 19.56
C GLU A 84 9.43 -11.85 19.48
N ALA A 85 8.76 -12.28 18.40
CA ALA A 85 8.45 -13.68 18.17
C ALA A 85 9.70 -14.56 18.01
N ARG A 86 10.75 -14.03 17.37
CA ARG A 86 12.06 -14.70 17.25
C ARG A 86 12.69 -14.91 18.62
N LYS A 87 12.76 -13.86 19.45
CA LYS A 87 13.30 -13.95 20.82
C LYS A 87 12.51 -14.93 21.68
N HIS A 88 11.18 -14.92 21.57
CA HIS A 88 10.35 -15.87 22.30
C HIS A 88 10.62 -17.32 21.88
N ARG A 89 10.81 -17.57 20.57
CA ARG A 89 11.18 -18.88 20.05
C ARG A 89 12.54 -19.35 20.56
N GLU A 90 13.54 -18.47 20.53
CA GLU A 90 14.88 -18.77 21.06
C GLU A 90 14.83 -19.12 22.56
N ASN A 91 14.04 -18.39 23.35
CA ASN A 91 13.84 -18.70 24.76
C ASN A 91 13.18 -20.08 24.97
N ILE A 92 12.20 -20.43 24.15
CA ILE A 92 11.57 -21.76 24.18
C ILE A 92 12.60 -22.84 23.83
N GLU A 93 13.37 -22.67 22.76
CA GLU A 93 14.40 -23.62 22.34
C GLU A 93 15.42 -23.86 23.45
N ASN A 94 15.91 -22.79 24.09
CA ASN A 94 16.83 -22.89 25.23
C ASN A 94 16.19 -23.63 26.42
N THR A 95 14.92 -23.34 26.73
CA THR A 95 14.21 -24.03 27.82
C THR A 95 14.03 -25.52 27.51
N LEU A 96 13.70 -25.87 26.27
CA LEU A 96 13.55 -27.25 25.83
C LEU A 96 14.86 -28.04 25.91
N ILE A 97 15.99 -27.41 25.59
CA ILE A 97 17.32 -28.02 25.74
C ILE A 97 17.57 -28.38 27.21
N ILE A 98 17.32 -27.44 28.13
CA ILE A 98 17.48 -27.66 29.58
C ILE A 98 16.58 -28.81 30.05
N VAL A 99 15.29 -28.79 29.68
CA VAL A 99 14.34 -29.84 30.07
C VAL A 99 14.79 -31.21 29.57
N ARG A 100 15.23 -31.30 28.30
CA ARG A 100 15.75 -32.54 27.72
C ARG A 100 16.96 -33.06 28.50
N GLU A 101 17.89 -32.18 28.88
CA GLU A 101 19.08 -32.54 29.65
C GLU A 101 18.72 -33.06 31.05
N SER A 102 17.87 -32.33 31.79
CA SER A 102 17.40 -32.78 33.11
C SER A 102 16.65 -34.11 33.06
N ILE A 103 15.84 -34.35 32.02
CA ILE A 103 15.18 -35.66 31.82
C ILE A 103 16.22 -36.76 31.57
N GLY A 104 17.26 -36.48 30.77
CA GLY A 104 18.36 -37.42 30.54
C GLY A 104 19.04 -37.84 31.84
N GLU A 105 19.35 -36.89 32.72
CA GLU A 105 19.93 -37.17 34.04
C GLU A 105 18.98 -37.95 34.95
N LEU A 106 17.68 -37.63 34.96
CA LEU A 106 16.69 -38.39 35.73
C LEU A 106 16.62 -39.85 35.27
N ILE A 107 16.59 -40.09 33.96
CA ILE A 107 16.54 -41.46 33.40
C ILE A 107 17.75 -42.28 33.83
N GLN A 108 18.96 -41.69 33.88
CA GLN A 108 20.16 -42.39 34.34
C GLN A 108 20.10 -42.83 35.81
N ASN A 109 19.34 -42.10 36.64
CA ASN A 109 19.23 -42.35 38.08
C ASN A 109 17.99 -43.17 38.46
N VAL A 110 17.12 -43.52 37.51
CA VAL A 110 15.95 -44.36 37.78
C VAL A 110 16.40 -45.81 37.93
N THR A 111 16.17 -46.39 39.11
CA THR A 111 16.28 -47.84 39.31
C THR A 111 15.22 -48.53 38.47
N THR A 112 15.64 -49.44 37.58
CA THR A 112 14.70 -50.14 36.72
C THR A 112 13.92 -51.18 37.50
N LYS A 113 12.75 -51.57 37.00
CA LYS A 113 11.98 -52.68 37.58
C LYS A 113 12.80 -53.98 37.64
N GLU A 114 13.63 -54.22 36.62
CA GLU A 114 14.53 -55.36 36.53
C GLU A 114 15.62 -55.31 37.61
N ASP A 115 16.18 -54.14 37.89
CA ASP A 115 17.13 -53.93 38.99
C ASP A 115 16.50 -54.29 40.34
N ILE A 116 15.25 -53.86 40.57
CA ILE A 116 14.49 -54.15 41.79
C ILE A 116 14.19 -55.66 41.89
N GLU A 117 13.74 -56.28 40.80
CA GLU A 117 13.44 -57.72 40.77
C GLU A 117 14.69 -58.57 41.05
N ARG A 118 15.84 -58.20 40.49
CA ARG A 118 17.13 -58.82 40.78
C ARG A 118 17.50 -58.68 42.26
N ALA A 119 17.46 -57.46 42.80
CA ALA A 119 17.76 -57.22 44.21
C ALA A 119 16.82 -58.02 45.15
N ASN A 120 15.53 -58.08 44.83
CA ASN A 120 14.55 -58.87 45.59
C ASN A 120 14.90 -60.36 45.57
N LYS A 121 15.33 -60.90 44.42
CA LYS A 121 15.75 -62.30 44.32
C LYS A 121 16.98 -62.59 45.18
N GLU A 122 17.99 -61.72 45.13
CA GLU A 122 19.20 -61.85 45.95
C GLU A 122 18.88 -61.85 47.45
N ILE A 123 17.96 -60.98 47.90
CA ILE A 123 17.48 -60.94 49.29
C ILE A 123 16.77 -62.25 49.66
N LEU A 124 15.87 -62.74 48.81
CA LEU A 124 15.15 -64.00 49.05
C LEU A 124 16.11 -65.19 49.15
N ASP A 125 17.10 -65.26 48.26
CA ASP A 125 18.10 -66.33 48.26
C ASP A 125 18.98 -66.28 49.53
N TYR A 126 19.38 -65.08 49.97
CA TYR A 126 20.10 -64.88 51.24
C TYR A 126 19.27 -65.33 52.45
N LEU A 127 18.00 -64.94 52.52
CA LEU A 127 17.12 -65.32 53.63
C LEU A 127 16.91 -66.84 53.68
N LYS A 128 16.71 -67.50 52.54
CA LYS A 128 16.60 -68.97 52.49
C LYS A 128 17.84 -69.65 53.07
N GLN A 129 19.05 -69.19 52.70
CA GLN A 129 20.30 -69.74 53.25
C GLN A 129 20.43 -69.58 54.77
N GLN A 130 19.86 -68.52 55.36
CA GLN A 130 19.94 -68.28 56.81
C GLN A 130 18.96 -69.14 57.62
N TYR A 131 17.82 -69.53 57.05
CA TYR A 131 16.76 -70.25 57.76
C TYR A 131 16.59 -71.73 57.37
N GLU A 132 17.30 -72.21 56.33
CA GLU A 132 17.30 -73.62 55.91
C GLU A 132 18.51 -74.42 56.40
N ASN A 133 19.34 -73.87 57.31
CA ASN A 133 20.37 -74.59 58.06
C ASN A 133 19.96 -74.85 59.51
#